data_AF-A0A1H9PQD5-F1
#
_entry.id   AF-A0A1H9PQD5-F1
#
_cell.length_a   1.000
_cell.length_b   1.000
_cell.length_c   1.000
_cell.angle_alpha   90.00
_cell.angle_beta   90.00
_cell.angle_gamma   90.00
#
_symmetry.space_group_name_H-M   'P 1'
#
loop_
_entity.id
_entity.type
_entity.pdbx_description
1 polymer ?
#
loop_
_entity_poly.entity_id
_entity_poly.type
_entity_poly.pdbx_seq_one_letter_code
_entity_poly.pdbx_strand_id
1 'polypeptide(L)'
;MTRPISTDARHEHFAYCVQLFGGTTAFSRRLGIDERAIRRFINGERPIGDRLLEDTAKALRLLIAEATKAEEQIAAILQGSPTDPS
;
A
#
# COMPACT_ATOMS: atom_id res chain seq x y z
N MET A 1 -15.94 8.81 14.54
CA MET A 1 -15.43 10.18 14.79
C MET A 1 -14.02 10.26 14.21
N THR A 2 -13.82 10.98 13.12
CA THR A 2 -12.48 11.13 12.49
C THR A 2 -11.81 12.35 13.10
N ARG A 3 -10.76 12.14 13.89
CA ARG A 3 -9.95 13.18 14.52
C ARG A 3 -9.18 13.93 13.41
N PRO A 4 -9.06 15.26 13.44
CA PRO A 4 -8.24 15.97 12.46
C PRO A 4 -6.81 15.42 12.55
N ILE A 5 -6.35 14.82 11.45
CA ILE A 5 -5.00 14.29 11.33
C ILE A 5 -4.07 15.51 11.34
N SER A 6 -3.27 15.66 12.40
CA SER A 6 -2.21 16.67 12.45
C SER A 6 -1.27 16.50 11.27
N THR A 7 -0.57 17.56 10.85
CA THR A 7 0.43 17.47 9.77
C THR A 7 1.41 16.33 9.99
N ASP A 8 1.77 16.07 11.25
CA ASP A 8 2.62 14.95 11.66
C ASP A 8 1.96 13.59 11.38
N ALA A 9 0.69 13.44 11.77
CA ALA A 9 -0.07 12.20 11.54
C ALA A 9 -0.29 11.88 10.05
N ARG A 10 -0.25 12.89 9.15
CA ARG A 10 -0.27 12.66 7.69
C ARG A 10 1.03 12.02 7.21
N HIS A 11 2.18 12.52 7.68
CA HIS A 11 3.49 11.97 7.34
C HIS A 11 3.65 10.55 7.90
N GLU A 12 3.23 10.32 9.15
CA GLU A 12 3.22 8.99 9.75
C GLU A 12 2.35 8.00 8.97
N HIS A 13 1.11 8.37 8.64
CA HIS A 13 0.22 7.47 7.87
C HIS A 13 0.76 7.19 6.48
N PHE A 14 1.34 8.19 5.81
CA PHE A 14 1.95 8.00 4.51
C PHE A 14 3.18 7.09 4.60
N ALA A 15 4.05 7.28 5.58
CA ALA A 15 5.20 6.41 5.82
C ALA A 15 4.77 4.97 6.09
N TYR A 16 3.72 4.77 6.88
CA TYR A 16 3.13 3.46 7.11
C TYR A 16 2.60 2.82 5.81
N CYS A 17 1.89 3.58 4.97
CA CYS A 17 1.44 3.09 3.67
C CYS A 17 2.62 2.66 2.79
N VAL A 18 3.68 3.45 2.74
CA VAL A 18 4.90 3.10 1.97
C VAL A 18 5.47 1.75 2.44
N GLN A 19 5.49 1.48 3.75
CA GLN A 19 5.92 0.17 4.26
C GLN A 19 4.96 -0.97 3.89
N LEU A 20 3.64 -0.74 3.93
CA LEU A 20 2.66 -1.75 3.49
C LEU A 20 2.84 -2.19 2.03
N PHE A 21 3.28 -1.29 1.17
CA PHE A 21 3.61 -1.61 -0.22
C PHE A 21 4.95 -2.36 -0.39
N GLY A 22 5.70 -2.61 0.68
CA GLY A 22 7.03 -3.21 0.64
C GLY A 22 8.18 -2.20 0.58
N GLY A 23 7.93 -0.96 1.00
CA GLY A 23 8.93 0.10 1.10
C GLY A 23 8.97 1.05 -0.10
N THR A 24 9.94 1.97 -0.07
CA THR A 24 10.03 3.14 -0.96
C THR A 24 10.10 2.77 -2.44
N THR A 25 10.87 1.74 -2.81
CA THR A 25 11.05 1.33 -4.21
C THR A 25 9.79 0.72 -4.81
N ALA A 26 9.09 -0.14 -4.04
CA ALA A 26 7.84 -0.74 -4.49
C ALA A 26 6.74 0.33 -4.62
N PHE A 27 6.67 1.24 -3.65
CA PHE A 27 5.73 2.37 -3.67
C PHE A 27 5.97 3.31 -4.86
N SER A 28 7.24 3.65 -5.13
CA SER A 28 7.67 4.47 -6.27
C SER A 28 7.15 3.95 -7.60
N ARG A 29 7.36 2.65 -7.87
CA ARG A 29 6.91 2.00 -9.10
C ARG A 29 5.40 2.02 -9.27
N ARG A 30 4.66 1.94 -8.17
CA ARG A 30 3.20 1.82 -8.19
C ARG A 30 2.48 3.15 -8.34
N LEU A 31 2.99 4.21 -7.71
CA LEU A 31 2.41 5.56 -7.85
C LEU A 31 3.10 6.41 -8.93
N GLY A 32 4.21 5.94 -9.51
CA GLY A 32 5.00 6.72 -10.47
C GLY A 32 5.68 7.94 -9.84
N ILE A 33 5.97 7.88 -8.54
CA ILE A 33 6.57 8.98 -7.77
C ILE A 33 8.03 8.63 -7.53
N ASP A 34 8.92 9.55 -7.86
CA ASP A 34 10.36 9.41 -7.61
C ASP A 34 10.67 9.06 -6.14
N GLU A 35 11.62 8.13 -5.93
CA GLU A 35 11.96 7.66 -4.58
C GLU A 35 12.50 8.77 -3.68
N ARG A 36 13.25 9.73 -4.24
CA ARG A 36 13.73 10.89 -3.48
C ARG A 36 12.53 11.74 -3.07
N ALA A 37 11.55 11.96 -3.95
CA ALA A 37 10.32 12.66 -3.57
C ALA A 37 9.58 11.94 -2.42
N ILE A 38 9.47 10.61 -2.45
CA ILE A 38 8.87 9.82 -1.36
C ILE A 38 9.64 10.01 -0.05
N ARG A 39 10.97 9.92 -0.07
CA ARG A 39 11.81 10.17 1.12
C ARG A 39 11.59 11.56 1.70
N ARG A 40 11.46 12.59 0.85
CA ARG A 40 11.18 13.97 1.28
C ARG A 40 9.81 14.11 1.95
N PHE A 41 8.80 13.40 1.48
CA PHE A 41 7.51 13.36 2.16
C PHE A 41 7.63 12.66 3.51
N ILE A 42 8.25 11.48 3.58
CA ILE A 42 8.40 10.72 4.84
C ILE A 42 9.16 11.53 5.91
N ASN A 43 10.22 12.23 5.51
CA ASN A 43 11.04 13.03 6.43
C ASN A 43 10.39 14.37 6.82
N GLY A 44 9.22 14.72 6.29
CA GLY A 44 8.57 16.01 6.52
C GLY A 44 9.23 17.20 5.80
N GLU A 45 10.19 16.96 4.90
CA GLU A 45 10.83 18.00 4.08
C GLU A 45 9.89 18.56 3.00
N ARG A 46 8.81 17.84 2.70
CA ARG A 46 7.76 18.28 1.76
C ARG A 46 6.40 17.95 2.36
N PRO A 47 5.43 18.90 2.35
CA PRO A 47 4.11 18.65 2.89
C PRO A 47 3.33 17.63 2.04
N ILE A 48 2.54 16.80 2.73
CA ILE A 48 1.63 15.84 2.10
C ILE A 48 0.26 16.48 1.83
N GLY A 49 -0.02 16.71 0.56
CA GLY A 49 -1.33 17.19 0.10
C GLY A 49 -2.38 16.09 0.04
N ASP A 50 -3.66 16.48 0.05
CA ASP A 50 -4.79 15.56 0.02
C ASP A 50 -4.77 14.66 -1.22
N ARG A 51 -4.40 15.20 -2.38
CA ARG A 51 -4.35 14.43 -3.62
C ARG A 51 -3.39 13.24 -3.56
N LEU A 52 -2.24 13.41 -2.89
CA LEU A 52 -1.28 12.33 -2.70
C LEU A 52 -1.88 11.22 -1.83
N LEU A 53 -2.62 11.58 -0.78
CA LEU A 53 -3.30 10.61 0.08
C LEU A 53 -4.45 9.91 -0.66
N GLU A 54 -5.21 10.61 -1.49
CA GLU A 54 -6.25 10.02 -2.34
C GLU A 54 -5.66 8.98 -3.30
N ASP A 55 -4.56 9.33 -3.97
CA ASP A 55 -3.91 8.42 -4.93
C ASP A 55 -3.26 7.23 -4.21
N THR A 56 -2.71 7.45 -3.01
CA THR A 56 -2.25 6.37 -2.11
C THR A 56 -3.40 5.44 -1.73
N ALA A 57 -4.57 5.98 -1.35
CA ALA A 57 -5.74 5.19 -1.01
C ALA A 57 -6.27 4.37 -2.20
N LYS A 58 -6.24 4.92 -3.42
CA LYS A 58 -6.58 4.17 -4.64
C LYS A 58 -5.60 3.02 -4.88
N ALA A 59 -4.30 3.27 -4.74
CA ALA A 59 -3.28 2.24 -4.90
C ALA A 59 -3.47 1.11 -3.88
N LEU A 60 -3.86 1.42 -2.64
CA LEU A 60 -4.12 0.42 -1.60
C LEU A 60 -5.32 -0.45 -1.95
N ARG A 61 -6.40 0.13 -2.48
CA ARG A 61 -7.56 -0.65 -2.96
C ARG A 61 -7.18 -1.60 -4.08
N LEU A 62 -6.30 -1.18 -4.98
CA LEU A 62 -5.78 -2.06 -6.04
C LEU A 62 -4.92 -3.19 -5.46
N LEU A 63 -4.07 -2.89 -4.47
CA LEU A 63 -3.28 -3.91 -3.76
C LEU A 63 -4.19 -4.94 -3.09
N ILE A 64 -5.27 -4.50 -2.43
CA ILE A 64 -6.26 -5.40 -1.82
C ILE A 64 -6.89 -6.30 -2.89
N ALA A 65 -7.33 -5.75 -4.03
CA ALA A 65 -7.92 -6.55 -5.10
C ALA A 65 -6.94 -7.60 -5.67
N GLU A 66 -5.67 -7.22 -5.86
CA GLU A 66 -4.62 -8.15 -6.30
C GLU A 66 -4.35 -9.23 -5.26
N ALA A 67 -4.28 -8.87 -3.97
CA ALA A 67 -4.06 -9.80 -2.88
C ALA A 67 -5.22 -10.80 -2.73
N THR A 68 -6.48 -10.33 -2.79
CA THR A 68 -7.66 -11.19 -2.76
C THR A 68 -7.68 -12.15 -3.96
N LYS A 69 -7.35 -11.68 -5.17
CA LYS A 69 -7.26 -12.57 -6.33
C LYS A 69 -6.18 -13.64 -6.16
N ALA A 70 -5.03 -13.28 -5.60
CA ALA A 70 -3.95 -14.24 -5.33
C ALA A 70 -4.38 -15.26 -4.27
N GLU A 71 -5.07 -14.82 -3.22
CA GLU A 71 -5.67 -15.70 -2.20
C GLU A 71 -6.65 -16.70 -2.83
N GLU A 72 -7.59 -16.23 -3.66
CA GLU A 72 -8.56 -17.08 -4.36
C GLU A 72 -7.88 -18.15 -5.23
N GLN A 73 -6.82 -17.77 -5.95
CA GLN A 73 -6.02 -18.70 -6.76
C GLN A 73 -5.35 -19.77 -5.90
N ILE A 74 -4.78 -19.39 -4.76
CA ILE A 74 -4.18 -20.35 -3.82
C ILE A 74 -5.25 -21.29 -3.26
N ALA A 75 -6.42 -20.77 -2.87
CA ALA A 75 -7.53 -21.58 -2.36
C ALA A 75 -8.02 -22.60 -3.40
N ALA A 76 -8.13 -22.20 -4.66
CA ALA A 76 -8.50 -23.10 -5.76
C ALA A 76 -7.47 -24.23 -5.97
N ILE A 77 -6.17 -23.93 -5.88
CA ILE A 77 -5.09 -24.94 -5.96
C ILE A 77 -5.22 -25.97 -4.84
N LEU A 78 -5.49 -25.51 -3.61
CA LEU A 78 -5.63 -26.38 -2.44
C LEU A 78 -6.88 -27.28 -2.53
N GLN A 79 -7.99 -26.78 -3.07
CA GLN A 79 -9.22 -27.56 -3.28
C GLN A 79 -9.12 -28.55 -4.45
N GLY A 80 -8.32 -28.24 -5.47
CA GLY A 80 -8.12 -29.08 -6.65
C GLY A 80 -7.09 -30.20 -6.47
N SER A 81 -6.38 -30.25 -5.34
CA SER A 81 -5.45 -31.33 -5.01
C SER A 81 -6.26 -32.54 -4.54
N PRO A 82 -6.26 -33.70 -5.24
CA PRO A 82 -6.89 -34.90 -4.72
C PRO A 82 -6.20 -35.24 -3.41
N THR A 83 -6.98 -35.39 -2.34
CA THR A 83 -6.49 -36.02 -1.11
C THR A 83 -6.13 -37.45 -1.50
N ASP A 84 -4.84 -37.69 -1.71
CA ASP A 84 -4.30 -39.02 -2.01
C ASP A 84 -4.55 -39.91 -0.79
N PRO A 85 -5.42 -40.93 -0.86
CA PRO A 85 -5.65 -41.82 0.26
C PRO A 85 -4.56 -42.89 0.24
N SER A 86 -3.58 -42.77 1.13
CA SER A 86 -2.71 -43.89 1.53
C SER A 86 -3.39 -44.77 2.57
#